data_AF-A0A8H7DI25-F1
#
_entry.id   AF-A0A8H7DI25-F1
#
_cell.length_a   1.000
_cell.length_b   1.000
_cell.length_c   1.000
_cell.angle_alpha   90.00
_cell.angle_beta   90.00
_cell.angle_gamma   90.00
#
_symmetry.space_group_name_H-M   'P 1'
#
loop_
_entity.id
_entity.type
_entity.pdbx_description
1 polymer ?
#
loop_
_entity_poly.entity_id
_entity_poly.type
_entity_poly.pdbx_seq_one_letter_code
_entity_poly.pdbx_strand_id
1 'polypeptide(L)'
;MGSHHTHRLQPCDVGAFGPSKGNWRARCDEILQETGEAMSVADIVKEWMDVREKSFKVETIQAAWYKSGINVDASGLFPRLTPEIFAAADYAPSISTSTQLHLPVGFPSVPLLADNDVTTPSDQPGDPESSTSLPTASDPESSSSSPTASTPSVSYDYPEDDDEPPSELQGEALIKYYQVVAAKLKAQRNEARAQRELADAHAIMAGQHIQSLQQKLNSGKGKKRAGNERSLSTTARMLTSAEGRALAEEKRTAQQQKKAKDDENRSQRLLANAEVIKRRTELGREGMEFAGNIKLLKAPQLKDLAWSLELDENGTREVLIERILTHFGDNESLKVDKRYVELWRDGRRRRAAAVTNDDVEQQAQPEDMLTDIQYVANGSGSPSSQSQLPPPPPPDAPYVFPDTWTPPPTHLPYNHHPLPFPQSYGNPPPSDYYSVHHPYDPSLFRF
;
A
#
# COMPACT_ATOMS: atom_id res chain seq x y z
N MET A 1 -2.11 22.16 -13.03
CA MET A 1 -1.39 20.90 -12.81
C MET A 1 -1.81 19.95 -13.92
N GLY A 2 -0.88 19.43 -14.71
CA GLY A 2 -1.24 18.38 -15.69
C GLY A 2 -1.63 17.07 -14.99
N SER A 3 -2.38 16.21 -15.66
CA SER A 3 -2.68 14.88 -15.15
C SER A 3 -1.37 14.09 -15.00
N HIS A 4 -1.17 13.43 -13.85
CA HIS A 4 0.00 12.56 -13.56
C HIS A 4 1.35 13.26 -13.30
N HIS A 5 1.38 14.30 -12.46
CA HIS A 5 2.66 14.82 -11.98
C HIS A 5 3.37 13.82 -11.06
N THR A 6 4.71 13.83 -11.10
CA THR A 6 5.53 13.00 -10.23
C THR A 6 5.23 13.32 -8.77
N HIS A 7 5.23 12.30 -7.91
CA HIS A 7 4.80 12.37 -6.50
C HIS A 7 5.51 13.48 -5.70
N ARG A 8 6.67 13.96 -6.17
CA ARG A 8 7.46 15.00 -5.50
C ARG A 8 6.90 16.42 -5.64
N LEU A 9 6.04 16.69 -6.62
CA LEU A 9 5.49 18.04 -6.84
C LEU A 9 4.17 18.30 -6.09
N GLN A 10 3.72 17.35 -5.27
CA GLN A 10 2.46 17.42 -4.54
C GLN A 10 2.72 17.40 -3.02
N PRO A 11 3.18 18.54 -2.44
CA PRO A 11 3.56 18.62 -1.03
C PRO A 11 2.43 18.19 -0.09
N CYS A 12 1.18 18.52 -0.43
CA CYS A 12 0.02 18.10 0.33
C CYS A 12 -0.16 16.58 0.29
N ASP A 13 -0.30 15.99 -0.90
CA ASP A 13 -0.67 14.58 -1.07
C ASP A 13 0.37 13.59 -0.53
N VAL A 14 1.65 13.90 -0.73
CA VAL A 14 2.73 12.96 -0.45
C VAL A 14 3.50 13.34 0.81
N GLY A 15 3.73 14.62 1.01
CA GLY A 15 4.49 15.11 2.14
C GLY A 15 3.65 15.22 3.41
N ALA A 16 2.60 16.07 3.40
CA ALA A 16 1.80 16.34 4.59
C ALA A 16 0.79 15.23 4.92
N PHE A 17 0.08 14.69 3.91
CA PHE A 17 -0.91 13.63 4.12
C PHE A 17 -0.30 12.24 4.29
N GLY A 18 0.96 12.03 3.91
CA GLY A 18 1.66 10.74 4.07
C GLY A 18 1.70 10.28 5.53
N PRO A 19 2.27 11.06 6.46
CA PRO A 19 2.29 10.74 7.89
C PRO A 19 0.89 10.57 8.48
N SER A 20 -0.08 11.39 8.08
CA SER A 20 -1.47 11.27 8.54
C SER A 20 -2.11 9.92 8.17
N LYS A 21 -1.89 9.42 6.95
CA LYS A 21 -2.35 8.07 6.55
C LYS A 21 -1.70 6.97 7.39
N GLY A 22 -0.41 7.11 7.72
CA GLY A 22 0.31 6.17 8.57
C GLY A 22 -0.24 6.14 10.00
N ASN A 23 -0.35 7.31 10.61
CA ASN A 23 -0.86 7.47 11.98
C ASN A 23 -2.33 7.05 12.11
N TRP A 24 -3.15 7.29 11.08
CA TRP A 24 -4.54 6.85 11.07
C TRP A 24 -4.66 5.33 11.09
N ARG A 25 -3.88 4.62 10.27
CA ARG A 25 -3.85 3.15 10.29
C ARG A 25 -3.41 2.63 11.64
N ALA A 26 -2.33 3.19 12.20
CA ALA A 26 -1.86 2.84 13.54
C ALA A 26 -2.95 3.03 14.59
N ARG A 27 -3.71 4.13 14.53
CA ARG A 27 -4.81 4.38 15.47
C ARG A 27 -5.97 3.39 15.31
N CYS A 28 -6.33 3.04 14.07
CA CYS A 28 -7.32 2.00 13.82
C CYS A 28 -6.86 0.64 14.39
N ASP A 29 -5.59 0.29 14.22
CA ASP A 29 -5.00 -0.95 14.72
C ASP A 29 -4.96 -0.97 16.26
N GLU A 30 -4.60 0.14 16.90
CA GLU A 30 -4.64 0.32 18.37
C GLU A 30 -6.04 0.09 18.92
N ILE A 31 -7.07 0.74 18.37
CA ILE A 31 -8.46 0.58 18.83
C ILE A 31 -8.95 -0.85 18.65
N LEU A 32 -8.60 -1.48 17.52
CA LEU A 32 -8.93 -2.88 17.29
C LEU A 32 -8.24 -3.81 18.30
N GLN A 33 -7.00 -3.51 18.67
CA GLN A 33 -6.25 -4.27 19.66
C GLN A 33 -6.78 -4.07 21.09
N GLU A 34 -7.17 -2.84 21.45
CA GLU A 34 -7.68 -2.49 22.78
C GLU A 34 -9.11 -3.00 23.02
N THR A 35 -9.98 -2.84 22.02
CA THR A 35 -11.41 -3.16 22.17
C THR A 35 -11.77 -4.55 21.67
N GLY A 36 -10.96 -5.14 20.79
CA GLY A 36 -11.30 -6.36 20.06
C GLY A 36 -12.33 -6.16 18.94
N GLU A 37 -12.80 -4.93 18.73
CA GLU A 37 -13.82 -4.58 17.75
C GLU A 37 -13.32 -3.50 16.78
N ALA A 38 -13.95 -3.42 15.60
CA ALA A 38 -13.66 -2.35 14.66
C ALA A 38 -14.16 -1.00 15.22
N MET A 39 -13.41 0.07 14.95
CA MET A 39 -13.78 1.43 15.37
C MET A 39 -15.20 1.79 14.92
N SER A 40 -16.03 2.24 15.88
CA SER A 40 -17.40 2.69 15.60
C SER A 40 -17.40 3.94 14.72
N VAL A 41 -18.38 4.04 13.83
CA VAL A 41 -18.57 5.20 12.95
C VAL A 41 -18.76 6.50 13.73
N ALA A 42 -19.34 6.43 14.94
CA ALA A 42 -19.53 7.58 15.81
C ALA A 42 -18.19 8.16 16.31
N ASP A 43 -17.19 7.29 16.50
CA ASP A 43 -15.89 7.66 17.06
C ASP A 43 -14.88 8.10 16.00
N ILE A 44 -15.10 7.76 14.72
CA ILE A 44 -14.20 8.09 13.61
C ILE A 44 -13.78 9.57 13.61
N VAL A 45 -14.74 10.48 13.80
CA VAL A 45 -14.45 11.92 13.74
C VAL A 45 -13.55 12.35 14.90
N LYS A 46 -13.82 11.86 16.11
CA LYS A 46 -13.02 12.16 17.31
C LYS A 46 -11.60 11.64 17.14
N GLU A 47 -11.46 10.36 16.81
CA GLU A 47 -10.16 9.70 16.65
C GLU A 47 -9.36 10.30 15.49
N TRP A 48 -10.04 10.72 14.41
CA TRP A 48 -9.40 11.42 13.30
C TRP A 48 -8.86 12.78 13.71
N MET A 49 -9.57 13.55 14.55
CA MET A 49 -9.08 14.85 15.02
C MET A 49 -7.82 14.69 15.87
N ASP A 50 -7.77 13.67 16.73
CA ASP A 50 -6.58 13.37 17.53
C ASP A 50 -5.38 12.97 16.65
N VAL A 51 -5.62 12.13 15.63
CA VAL A 51 -4.60 11.77 14.65
C VAL A 51 -4.15 12.97 13.82
N ARG A 52 -5.09 13.85 13.44
CA ARG A 52 -4.82 15.06 12.67
C ARG A 52 -3.88 15.97 13.45
N GLU A 53 -4.17 16.26 14.72
CA GLU A 53 -3.32 17.09 15.58
C GLU A 53 -1.89 16.53 15.69
N LYS A 54 -1.76 15.20 15.85
CA LYS A 54 -0.46 14.53 15.92
C LYS A 54 0.32 14.54 14.60
N SER A 55 -0.39 14.56 13.46
CA SER A 55 0.21 14.38 12.13
C SER A 55 0.59 15.70 11.46
N PHE A 56 -0.24 16.74 11.60
CA PHE A 56 -0.02 18.05 10.98
C PHE A 56 0.82 18.97 11.85
N LYS A 57 2.06 18.56 12.09
CA LYS A 57 3.07 19.40 12.74
C LYS A 57 3.64 20.41 11.75
N VAL A 58 3.98 21.60 12.23
CA VAL A 58 4.54 22.69 11.42
C VAL A 58 5.80 22.21 10.69
N GLU A 59 6.64 21.45 11.38
CA GLU A 59 7.90 20.93 10.85
C GLU A 59 7.66 19.93 9.71
N THR A 60 6.64 19.08 9.84
CA THR A 60 6.25 18.12 8.80
C THR A 60 5.76 18.83 7.54
N ILE A 61 4.94 19.87 7.71
CA ILE A 61 4.42 20.69 6.61
C ILE A 61 5.57 21.43 5.93
N GLN A 62 6.45 22.08 6.70
CA GLN A 62 7.62 22.76 6.15
C GLN A 62 8.54 21.80 5.39
N ALA A 63 8.82 20.62 5.95
CA ALA A 63 9.63 19.60 5.28
C ALA A 63 8.99 19.08 3.99
N ALA A 64 7.66 18.94 3.96
CA ALA A 64 6.92 18.54 2.77
C ALA A 64 7.02 19.58 1.64
N TRP A 65 6.90 20.86 1.97
CA TRP A 65 7.04 21.97 1.01
C TRP A 65 8.47 22.09 0.53
N TYR A 66 9.44 22.01 1.44
CA TYR A 66 10.87 22.03 1.12
C TYR A 66 11.24 20.92 0.13
N LYS A 67 10.80 19.67 0.39
CA LYS A 67 11.02 18.53 -0.53
C LYS A 67 10.34 18.69 -1.89
N SER A 68 9.33 19.56 -1.97
CA SER A 68 8.61 19.89 -3.20
C SER A 68 9.20 21.12 -3.91
N GLY A 69 10.36 21.61 -3.47
CA GLY A 69 11.04 22.75 -4.10
C GLY A 69 10.43 24.08 -3.73
N ILE A 70 9.59 24.14 -2.70
CA ILE A 70 8.97 25.36 -2.19
C ILE A 70 9.59 25.64 -0.82
N ASN A 71 10.48 26.61 -0.77
CA ASN A 71 11.10 27.08 0.47
C ASN A 71 10.50 28.43 0.88
N VAL A 72 10.92 29.00 1.99
CA VAL A 72 10.73 30.42 2.31
C VAL A 72 11.95 31.23 1.87
N ASP A 73 11.75 32.50 1.55
CA ASP A 73 12.83 33.43 1.24
C ASP A 73 13.66 33.78 2.50
N ALA A 74 14.71 34.60 2.33
CA ALA A 74 15.59 34.99 3.45
C ALA A 74 14.85 35.74 4.58
N SER A 75 13.68 36.32 4.28
CA SER A 75 12.82 36.95 5.28
C SER A 75 11.93 35.96 6.06
N GLY A 76 11.78 34.73 5.56
CA GLY A 76 10.90 33.71 6.13
C GLY A 76 9.41 33.96 5.88
N LEU A 77 9.05 34.99 5.12
CA LEU A 77 7.65 35.44 4.95
C LEU A 77 7.04 35.00 3.63
N PHE A 78 7.85 34.82 2.58
CA PHE A 78 7.34 34.55 1.24
C PHE A 78 7.82 33.21 0.71
N PRO A 79 6.92 32.38 0.14
CA PRO A 79 7.33 31.16 -0.51
C PRO A 79 8.20 31.46 -1.74
N ARG A 80 9.35 30.80 -1.83
CA ARG A 80 10.31 30.87 -2.93
C ARG A 80 10.50 29.48 -3.55
N LEU A 81 10.28 29.39 -4.86
CA LEU A 81 10.61 28.21 -5.65
C LEU A 81 12.14 28.05 -5.73
N THR A 82 12.63 26.88 -5.35
CA THR A 82 14.05 26.51 -5.33
C THR A 82 14.24 25.28 -6.20
N PRO A 83 14.18 25.41 -7.55
CA PRO A 83 14.23 24.27 -8.46
C PRO A 83 15.56 23.49 -8.40
N GLU A 84 16.62 24.14 -7.92
CA GLU A 84 17.97 23.57 -7.74
C GLU A 84 18.01 22.33 -6.85
N ILE A 85 16.98 22.09 -6.02
CA ILE A 85 16.92 20.88 -5.19
C ILE A 85 16.62 19.61 -5.98
N PHE A 86 16.09 19.75 -7.21
CA PHE A 86 15.70 18.62 -8.04
C PHE A 86 16.82 18.26 -9.00
N ALA A 87 17.22 17.00 -8.99
CA ALA A 87 18.14 16.47 -10.00
C ALA A 87 17.37 16.13 -11.28
N ALA A 88 18.06 16.01 -12.42
CA ALA A 88 17.46 15.55 -13.67
C ALA A 88 16.71 14.20 -13.52
N ALA A 89 17.18 13.35 -12.61
CA ALA A 89 16.53 12.07 -12.27
C ALA A 89 15.13 12.23 -11.64
N ASP A 90 14.85 13.36 -10.98
CA ASP A 90 13.54 13.61 -10.35
C ASP A 90 12.47 14.01 -11.36
N TYR A 91 12.90 14.46 -12.55
CA TYR A 91 12.06 14.74 -13.71
C TYR A 91 11.92 13.54 -14.65
N ALA A 92 12.67 12.45 -14.39
CA ALA A 92 12.57 11.26 -15.22
C ALA A 92 11.17 10.63 -15.10
N PRO A 93 10.60 10.11 -16.21
CA PRO A 93 9.36 9.35 -16.15
C PRO A 93 9.46 8.24 -15.11
N SER A 94 8.35 7.94 -14.42
CA SER A 94 8.29 6.76 -13.54
C SER A 94 8.80 5.54 -14.29
N ILE A 95 9.59 4.67 -13.64
CA ILE A 95 10.15 3.45 -14.25
C ILE A 95 9.06 2.60 -14.91
N SER A 96 7.85 2.59 -14.34
CA SER A 96 6.68 1.89 -14.87
C SER A 96 6.10 2.49 -16.16
N THR A 97 6.35 3.77 -16.43
CA THR A 97 5.87 4.51 -17.62
C THR A 97 7.00 4.89 -18.57
N SER A 98 8.25 4.65 -18.19
CA SER A 98 9.41 4.92 -19.04
C SER A 98 9.40 3.95 -20.22
N THR A 99 9.39 4.51 -21.43
CA THR A 99 9.62 3.76 -22.67
C THR A 99 11.11 3.46 -22.89
N GLN A 100 11.99 4.06 -22.08
CA GLN A 100 13.43 3.84 -22.13
C GLN A 100 13.82 2.72 -21.16
N LEU A 101 14.58 1.75 -21.68
CA LEU A 101 15.06 0.61 -20.92
C LEU A 101 16.13 1.08 -19.91
N HIS A 102 15.75 1.30 -18.65
CA HIS A 102 16.72 1.61 -17.60
C HIS A 102 17.44 0.33 -17.18
N LEU A 103 18.56 0.06 -17.84
CA LEU A 103 19.45 -1.04 -17.48
C LEU A 103 20.45 -0.58 -16.42
N PRO A 104 20.79 -1.42 -15.42
CA PRO A 104 21.84 -1.11 -14.45
C PRO A 104 23.17 -0.81 -15.15
N VAL A 105 23.97 0.07 -14.56
CA VAL A 105 25.36 0.30 -14.99
C VAL A 105 26.10 -1.04 -14.92
N GLY A 106 26.50 -1.57 -16.08
CA GLY A 106 27.11 -2.91 -16.22
C GLY A 106 26.25 -3.94 -16.95
N PHE A 107 25.01 -3.61 -17.34
CA PHE A 107 24.25 -4.47 -18.24
C PHE A 107 24.95 -4.50 -19.61
N PRO A 108 25.21 -5.69 -20.18
CA PRO A 108 25.94 -5.79 -21.44
C PRO A 108 25.12 -5.09 -22.53
N SER A 109 25.64 -3.97 -23.02
CA SER A 109 25.23 -3.35 -24.27
C SER A 109 25.77 -4.21 -25.41
N VAL A 110 25.17 -5.40 -25.58
CA VAL A 110 25.44 -6.20 -26.76
C VAL A 110 24.99 -5.35 -27.94
N PRO A 111 25.87 -4.98 -28.88
CA PRO A 111 25.45 -4.32 -30.09
C PRO A 111 24.42 -5.25 -30.72
N LEU A 112 23.16 -4.79 -30.82
CA LEU A 112 22.18 -5.46 -31.66
C LEU A 112 22.83 -5.48 -33.04
N LEU A 113 23.31 -6.67 -33.42
CA LEU A 113 23.94 -6.91 -34.69
C LEU A 113 22.97 -6.39 -35.75
N ALA A 114 23.46 -5.39 -36.48
CA ALA A 114 22.78 -4.79 -37.61
C ALA A 114 22.26 -5.91 -38.52
N ASP A 115 21.05 -5.69 -39.03
CA ASP A 115 20.32 -6.53 -39.96
C ASP A 115 21.25 -7.27 -40.92
N ASN A 116 21.48 -8.55 -40.66
CA ASN A 116 21.93 -9.46 -41.70
C ASN A 116 20.72 -9.74 -42.56
N ASP A 117 20.68 -8.99 -43.66
CA ASP A 117 19.96 -9.22 -44.91
C ASP A 117 19.83 -10.72 -45.21
N VAL A 118 18.74 -11.32 -44.76
CA VAL A 118 18.36 -12.68 -45.17
C VAL A 118 17.73 -12.54 -46.55
N THR A 119 18.62 -12.56 -47.55
CA THR A 119 18.28 -12.79 -48.94
C THR A 119 17.58 -14.14 -49.03
N THR A 120 16.26 -14.10 -49.18
CA THR A 120 15.43 -15.29 -49.40
C THR A 120 15.66 -15.76 -50.83
N PRO A 121 16.12 -16.99 -51.10
CA PRO A 121 16.27 -17.48 -52.47
C PRO A 121 14.89 -17.72 -53.07
N SER A 122 14.62 -16.99 -54.15
CA SER A 122 13.49 -17.18 -55.04
C SER A 122 13.80 -18.37 -55.95
N ASP A 123 13.01 -19.44 -55.83
CA ASP A 123 12.89 -20.48 -56.85
C ASP A 123 11.54 -21.19 -56.68
N GLN A 124 10.54 -20.78 -57.47
CA GLN A 124 9.61 -21.74 -58.06
C GLN A 124 8.92 -21.17 -59.33
N PRO A 125 8.79 -22.00 -60.38
CA PRO A 125 8.28 -21.61 -61.68
C PRO A 125 6.74 -21.68 -61.72
N GLY A 126 6.17 -20.87 -62.61
CA GLY A 126 4.75 -20.50 -62.60
C GLY A 126 3.76 -21.52 -63.12
N ASP A 127 2.48 -21.16 -63.00
CA ASP A 127 1.42 -21.25 -64.01
C ASP A 127 0.12 -20.60 -63.47
N PRO A 128 -0.96 -20.42 -64.25
CA PRO A 128 -1.21 -19.25 -65.09
C PRO A 128 -2.42 -18.41 -64.61
N GLU A 129 -2.56 -17.29 -65.29
CA GLU A 129 -3.63 -16.29 -65.26
C GLU A 129 -4.99 -16.73 -64.69
N SER A 130 -5.42 -16.04 -63.63
CA SER A 130 -6.84 -15.89 -63.31
C SER A 130 -7.11 -14.42 -62.98
N SER A 131 -7.53 -13.70 -64.02
CA SER A 131 -8.07 -12.35 -63.93
C SER A 131 -9.31 -12.35 -63.04
N THR A 132 -9.17 -11.87 -61.81
CA THR A 132 -10.32 -11.49 -60.99
C THR A 132 -10.19 -10.02 -60.62
N SER A 133 -10.96 -9.23 -61.36
CA SER A 133 -11.19 -7.80 -61.18
C SER A 133 -11.52 -7.42 -59.73
N LEU A 134 -10.73 -6.51 -59.19
CA LEU A 134 -10.98 -5.75 -57.96
C LEU A 134 -12.24 -4.88 -58.12
N PRO A 135 -13.25 -4.97 -57.24
CA PRO A 135 -14.16 -3.86 -57.03
C PRO A 135 -13.47 -2.82 -56.14
N THR A 136 -13.25 -1.64 -56.70
CA THR A 136 -12.97 -0.39 -56.00
C THR A 136 -14.12 -0.11 -55.03
N ALA A 137 -13.93 -0.47 -53.77
CA ALA A 137 -14.84 -0.09 -52.69
C ALA A 137 -14.40 1.28 -52.18
N SER A 138 -15.22 2.27 -52.49
CA SER A 138 -15.18 3.64 -52.00
C SER A 138 -15.10 3.68 -50.47
N ASP A 139 -14.21 4.53 -49.97
CA ASP A 139 -14.18 5.02 -48.59
C ASP A 139 -15.58 5.47 -48.13
N PRO A 140 -16.15 4.88 -47.07
CA PRO A 140 -17.09 5.62 -46.25
C PRO A 140 -16.27 6.45 -45.26
N GLU A 141 -16.36 7.77 -45.39
CA GLU A 141 -15.91 8.73 -44.40
C GLU A 141 -16.39 8.31 -43.01
N SER A 142 -15.48 7.75 -42.21
CA SER A 142 -15.73 7.42 -40.83
C SER A 142 -15.56 8.70 -40.02
N SER A 143 -16.68 9.41 -39.88
CA SER A 143 -16.87 10.50 -38.94
C SER A 143 -16.45 10.06 -37.55
N SER A 144 -15.23 10.40 -37.18
CA SER A 144 -14.67 10.31 -35.83
C SER A 144 -15.39 11.30 -34.93
N SER A 145 -16.60 10.93 -34.48
CA SER A 145 -17.25 11.56 -33.34
C SER A 145 -16.53 11.12 -32.07
N SER A 146 -15.56 11.94 -31.66
CA SER A 146 -14.98 11.90 -30.31
C SER A 146 -16.11 11.82 -29.28
N PRO A 147 -16.11 10.84 -28.36
CA PRO A 147 -17.03 10.84 -27.24
C PRO A 147 -16.62 12.00 -26.32
N THR A 148 -17.24 13.16 -26.52
CA THR A 148 -17.30 14.19 -25.49
C THR A 148 -17.88 13.51 -24.27
N ALA A 149 -17.05 13.32 -23.25
CA ALA A 149 -17.48 12.91 -21.93
C ALA A 149 -18.42 14.00 -21.40
N SER A 150 -19.70 13.90 -21.76
CA SER A 150 -20.79 14.57 -21.10
C SER A 150 -20.80 14.01 -19.69
N THR A 151 -20.04 14.65 -18.80
CA THR A 151 -20.33 14.61 -17.38
C THR A 151 -21.83 14.85 -17.25
N PRO A 152 -22.62 13.87 -16.78
CA PRO A 152 -24.03 14.11 -16.53
C PRO A 152 -24.07 15.32 -15.61
N SER A 153 -24.54 16.44 -16.13
CA SER A 153 -24.88 17.60 -15.32
C SER A 153 -26.01 17.07 -14.45
N VAL A 154 -25.65 16.66 -13.24
CA VAL A 154 -26.61 16.41 -12.17
C VAL A 154 -27.16 17.79 -11.89
N SER A 155 -28.22 18.18 -12.60
CA SER A 155 -29.05 19.28 -12.17
C SER A 155 -29.59 18.80 -10.83
N TYR A 156 -29.05 19.35 -9.76
CA TYR A 156 -29.71 19.29 -8.48
C TYR A 156 -31.00 20.08 -8.70
N ASP A 157 -32.05 19.37 -9.13
CA ASP A 157 -33.43 19.73 -8.79
C ASP A 157 -33.44 19.69 -7.27
N TYR A 158 -32.94 20.77 -6.67
CA TYR A 158 -33.38 21.17 -5.35
C TYR A 158 -34.86 21.37 -5.56
N PRO A 159 -35.74 20.50 -5.02
CA PRO A 159 -37.13 20.89 -4.94
C PRO A 159 -37.10 22.22 -4.21
N GLU A 160 -37.42 23.31 -4.92
CA GLU A 160 -37.94 24.53 -4.32
C GLU A 160 -39.30 24.16 -3.71
N ASP A 161 -39.27 23.21 -2.77
CA ASP A 161 -40.34 23.02 -1.82
C ASP A 161 -40.22 24.28 -0.96
N ASP A 162 -41.11 25.25 -1.23
CA ASP A 162 -41.48 26.34 -0.33
C ASP A 162 -41.94 25.72 1.01
N ASP A 163 -41.01 25.15 1.77
CA ASP A 163 -41.18 24.64 3.13
C ASP A 163 -41.17 25.83 4.12
N GLU A 164 -41.58 27.02 3.67
CA GLU A 164 -41.96 28.08 4.58
C GLU A 164 -43.26 27.65 5.28
N PRO A 165 -43.27 27.63 6.63
CA PRO A 165 -44.48 27.29 7.36
C PRO A 165 -45.58 28.29 6.98
N PRO A 166 -46.83 27.85 6.74
CA PRO A 166 -47.94 28.76 6.56
C PRO A 166 -47.98 29.77 7.71
N SER A 167 -47.91 31.07 7.37
CA SER A 167 -47.77 32.18 8.32
C SER A 167 -48.91 32.27 9.35
N GLU A 168 -50.00 31.55 9.13
CA GLU A 168 -51.18 31.49 10.00
C GLU A 168 -51.09 30.42 11.11
N LEU A 169 -50.09 29.53 11.09
CA LEU A 169 -49.95 28.48 12.10
C LEU A 169 -49.31 29.02 13.39
N GLN A 170 -50.02 28.94 14.51
CA GLN A 170 -49.53 29.31 15.84
C GLN A 170 -49.66 28.15 16.84
N GLY A 171 -48.83 28.17 17.88
CA GLY A 171 -48.90 27.23 19.01
C GLY A 171 -48.65 25.77 18.63
N GLU A 172 -49.51 24.87 19.08
CA GLU A 172 -49.34 23.42 18.91
C GLU A 172 -49.34 22.96 17.44
N ALA A 173 -50.07 23.66 16.57
CA ALA A 173 -50.15 23.30 15.16
C ALA A 173 -48.81 23.52 14.44
N LEU A 174 -48.10 24.60 14.80
CA LEU A 174 -46.76 24.89 14.28
C LEU A 174 -45.73 23.85 14.77
N ILE A 175 -45.82 23.42 16.03
CA ILE A 175 -44.96 22.36 16.58
C ILE A 175 -45.16 21.05 15.82
N LYS A 176 -46.42 20.66 15.55
CA LYS A 176 -46.74 19.45 14.78
C LYS A 176 -46.22 19.54 13.35
N TYR A 177 -46.34 20.69 12.70
CA TYR A 177 -45.78 20.92 11.37
C TYR A 177 -44.27 20.66 11.35
N TYR A 178 -43.50 21.28 12.25
CA TYR A 178 -42.05 21.08 12.30
C TYR A 178 -41.64 19.65 12.67
N GLN A 179 -42.43 18.93 13.47
CA GLN A 179 -42.18 17.51 13.74
C GLN A 179 -42.32 16.65 12.48
N VAL A 180 -43.32 16.92 11.64
CA VAL A 180 -43.51 16.22 10.36
C VAL A 180 -42.37 16.56 9.39
N VAL A 181 -41.99 17.84 9.26
CA VAL A 181 -40.86 18.28 8.43
C VAL A 181 -39.56 17.62 8.90
N ALA A 182 -39.30 17.60 10.21
CA ALA A 182 -38.13 16.94 10.77
C ALA A 182 -38.11 15.43 10.49
N ALA A 183 -39.28 14.76 10.52
CA ALA A 183 -39.40 13.36 10.15
C ALA A 183 -39.13 13.12 8.65
N LYS A 184 -39.66 13.98 7.76
CA LYS A 184 -39.40 13.96 6.29
C LYS A 184 -37.90 14.11 6.02
N LEU A 185 -37.26 15.13 6.58
CA LEU A 185 -35.81 15.38 6.42
C LEU A 185 -34.97 14.24 6.98
N LYS A 186 -35.37 13.65 8.12
CA LYS A 186 -34.69 12.48 8.68
C LYS A 186 -34.78 11.27 7.76
N ALA A 187 -35.93 11.05 7.11
CA ALA A 187 -36.12 9.98 6.13
C ALA A 187 -35.23 10.19 4.90
N GLN A 188 -35.24 11.40 4.31
CA GLN A 188 -34.40 11.76 3.17
C GLN A 188 -32.90 11.58 3.46
N ARG A 189 -32.44 12.03 4.64
CA ARG A 189 -31.05 11.84 5.06
C ARG A 189 -30.68 10.36 5.19
N ASN A 190 -31.58 9.53 5.69
CA ASN A 190 -31.35 8.09 5.82
C ASN A 190 -31.31 7.41 4.44
N GLU A 191 -32.17 7.82 3.52
CA GLU A 191 -32.15 7.35 2.12
C GLU A 191 -30.85 7.72 1.41
N ALA A 192 -30.42 8.99 1.52
CA ALA A 192 -29.14 9.43 0.96
C ALA A 192 -27.94 8.66 1.55
N ARG A 193 -28.00 8.32 2.85
CA ARG A 193 -26.98 7.47 3.49
C ARG A 193 -26.96 6.06 2.90
N ALA A 194 -28.13 5.44 2.71
CA ALA A 194 -28.23 4.12 2.10
C ALA A 194 -27.71 4.11 0.64
N GLN A 195 -28.01 5.15 -0.14
CA GLN A 195 -27.48 5.30 -1.50
C GLN A 195 -25.95 5.42 -1.51
N ARG A 196 -25.37 6.18 -0.56
CA ARG A 196 -23.92 6.30 -0.42
C ARG A 196 -23.27 4.96 -0.06
N GLU A 197 -23.82 4.24 0.91
CA GLU A 197 -23.32 2.91 1.31
C GLU A 197 -23.36 1.91 0.15
N LEU A 198 -24.44 1.94 -0.66
CA LEU A 198 -24.54 1.13 -1.87
C LEU A 198 -23.47 1.50 -2.91
N ALA A 199 -23.23 2.79 -3.14
CA ALA A 199 -22.20 3.27 -4.05
C ALA A 199 -20.78 2.90 -3.58
N ASP A 200 -20.51 2.99 -2.28
CA ASP A 200 -19.24 2.58 -1.68
C ASP A 200 -19.00 1.07 -1.87
N ALA A 201 -20.02 0.23 -1.65
CA ALA A 201 -19.93 -1.20 -1.90
C ALA A 201 -19.62 -1.51 -3.38
N HIS A 202 -20.27 -0.81 -4.31
CA HIS A 202 -19.98 -0.92 -5.74
C HIS A 202 -18.53 -0.51 -6.08
N ALA A 203 -18.05 0.59 -5.51
CA ALA A 203 -16.67 1.06 -5.73
C ALA A 203 -15.63 0.05 -5.21
N ILE A 204 -15.86 -0.57 -4.05
CA ILE A 204 -15.00 -1.61 -3.50
C ILE A 204 -14.95 -2.84 -4.41
N MET A 205 -16.12 -3.32 -4.86
CA MET A 205 -16.19 -4.47 -5.77
C MET A 205 -15.48 -4.18 -7.11
N ALA A 206 -15.66 -2.98 -7.67
CA ALA A 206 -14.97 -2.55 -8.87
C ALA A 206 -13.45 -2.48 -8.68
N GLY A 207 -12.99 -1.95 -7.53
CA GLY A 207 -11.57 -1.90 -7.17
C GLY A 207 -10.93 -3.29 -7.08
N GLN A 208 -11.61 -4.25 -6.45
CA GLN A 208 -11.15 -5.64 -6.39
C GLN A 208 -11.06 -6.29 -7.78
N HIS A 209 -12.04 -6.01 -8.65
CA HIS A 209 -12.04 -6.52 -10.02
C HIS A 209 -10.86 -5.96 -10.83
N ILE A 210 -10.59 -4.65 -10.74
CA ILE A 210 -9.45 -4.00 -11.38
C ILE A 210 -8.12 -4.61 -10.88
N GLN A 211 -7.96 -4.81 -9.57
CA GLN A 211 -6.77 -5.44 -9.00
C GLN A 211 -6.56 -6.86 -9.52
N SER A 212 -7.63 -7.66 -9.63
CA SER A 212 -7.57 -9.01 -10.19
C SER A 212 -7.12 -8.99 -11.66
N LEU A 213 -7.63 -8.04 -12.46
CA LEU A 213 -7.21 -7.87 -13.85
C LEU A 213 -5.74 -7.44 -13.96
N GLN A 214 -5.29 -6.53 -13.11
CA GLN A 214 -3.88 -6.11 -13.05
C GLN A 214 -2.96 -7.30 -12.69
N GLN A 215 -3.35 -8.13 -11.72
CA GLN A 215 -2.61 -9.35 -11.37
C GLN A 215 -2.52 -10.34 -12.54
N LYS A 216 -3.62 -10.53 -13.28
CA LYS A 216 -3.64 -11.38 -14.49
C LYS A 216 -2.73 -10.82 -15.59
N LEU A 217 -2.76 -9.51 -15.82
CA LEU A 217 -1.88 -8.84 -16.79
C LEU A 217 -0.40 -8.98 -16.42
N ASN A 218 -0.07 -8.81 -15.14
CA ASN A 218 1.32 -8.89 -14.68
C ASN A 218 1.85 -10.32 -14.64
N SER A 219 1.03 -11.29 -14.20
CA SER A 219 1.40 -12.72 -14.22
C SER A 219 1.56 -13.28 -15.64
N GLY A 220 0.84 -12.72 -16.62
CA GLY A 220 0.99 -13.06 -18.03
C GLY A 220 2.30 -12.56 -18.68
N LYS A 221 2.89 -11.47 -18.17
CA LYS A 221 4.12 -10.89 -18.73
C LYS A 221 5.41 -11.64 -18.35
N GLY A 222 5.38 -12.47 -17.29
CA GLY A 222 6.57 -13.19 -16.79
C GLY A 222 6.82 -14.59 -17.36
N LYS A 223 5.87 -15.21 -18.07
CA LYS A 223 5.97 -16.62 -18.51
C LYS A 223 6.37 -16.82 -19.99
N LYS A 224 6.98 -15.83 -20.64
CA LYS A 224 7.41 -15.93 -22.05
C LYS A 224 8.78 -16.60 -22.28
N ARG A 225 9.41 -17.23 -21.29
CA ARG A 225 10.73 -17.88 -21.49
C ARG A 225 10.86 -19.21 -20.76
N ALA A 226 10.16 -20.23 -21.26
CA ALA A 226 10.63 -21.62 -21.26
C ALA A 226 9.67 -22.41 -22.16
N GLY A 227 10.18 -22.85 -23.31
CA GLY A 227 9.41 -23.40 -24.43
C GLY A 227 8.43 -24.50 -24.03
N ASN A 228 7.15 -24.15 -24.00
CA ASN A 228 6.11 -25.11 -24.30
C ASN A 228 5.04 -24.38 -25.10
N GLU A 229 5.03 -24.65 -26.41
CA GLU A 229 3.92 -24.37 -27.30
C GLU A 229 2.63 -24.85 -26.65
N ARG A 230 1.89 -23.92 -26.06
CA ARG A 230 0.45 -24.09 -25.89
C ARG A 230 -0.20 -22.90 -26.56
N SER A 231 -0.43 -23.12 -27.86
CA SER A 231 -1.73 -22.94 -28.48
C SER A 231 -2.58 -21.86 -27.82
N LEU A 232 -2.61 -20.70 -28.47
CA LEU A 232 -3.67 -19.72 -28.27
C LEU A 232 -4.99 -20.36 -28.71
N SER A 233 -5.59 -21.16 -27.82
CA SER A 233 -6.97 -21.62 -27.95
C SER A 233 -7.89 -20.47 -27.56
N THR A 234 -8.17 -19.63 -28.56
CA THR A 234 -9.50 -19.14 -28.90
C THR A 234 -10.52 -19.14 -27.75
N THR A 235 -10.42 -18.13 -26.88
CA THR A 235 -11.39 -17.83 -25.81
C THR A 235 -12.82 -17.57 -26.32
N ALA A 236 -13.02 -17.52 -27.64
CA ALA A 236 -14.34 -17.41 -28.27
C ALA A 236 -15.07 -18.76 -28.45
N ARG A 237 -14.40 -19.93 -28.39
CA ARG A 237 -15.05 -21.24 -28.61
C ARG A 237 -15.37 -22.03 -27.33
N MET A 238 -14.81 -21.65 -26.18
CA MET A 238 -15.00 -22.36 -24.90
C MET A 238 -16.20 -21.89 -24.06
N LEU A 239 -16.99 -20.93 -24.53
CA LEU A 239 -18.18 -20.48 -23.77
C LEU A 239 -19.43 -21.33 -24.03
N THR A 240 -19.42 -22.25 -25.00
CA THR A 240 -20.60 -23.09 -25.33
C THR A 240 -20.34 -24.60 -25.31
N SER A 241 -19.10 -25.07 -25.22
CA SER A 241 -18.81 -26.52 -25.16
C SER A 241 -18.94 -27.08 -23.73
N ALA A 242 -19.36 -28.35 -23.63
CA ALA A 242 -19.43 -29.05 -22.34
C ALA A 242 -18.05 -29.14 -21.65
N GLU A 243 -16.99 -29.25 -22.45
CA GLU A 243 -15.59 -29.27 -21.96
C GLU A 243 -15.19 -27.97 -21.28
N GLY A 244 -15.64 -26.81 -21.80
CA GLY A 244 -15.37 -25.51 -21.18
C GLY A 244 -16.02 -25.36 -19.80
N ARG A 245 -17.22 -25.93 -19.63
CA ARG A 245 -17.91 -25.96 -18.33
C ARG A 245 -17.16 -26.85 -17.32
N ALA A 246 -16.72 -28.03 -17.73
CA ALA A 246 -15.94 -28.92 -16.86
C ALA A 246 -14.63 -28.28 -16.38
N LEU A 247 -13.89 -27.62 -17.27
CA LEU A 247 -12.65 -26.93 -16.91
C LEU A 247 -12.91 -25.73 -15.99
N ALA A 248 -14.00 -24.97 -16.22
CA ALA A 248 -14.39 -23.89 -15.34
C ALA A 248 -14.77 -24.37 -13.94
N GLU A 249 -15.46 -25.51 -13.84
CA GLU A 249 -15.78 -26.16 -12.57
C GLU A 249 -14.51 -26.63 -11.84
N GLU A 250 -13.60 -27.32 -12.52
CA GLU A 250 -12.31 -27.74 -11.95
C GLU A 250 -11.50 -26.55 -11.42
N LYS A 251 -11.48 -25.45 -12.16
CA LYS A 251 -10.80 -24.24 -11.70
C LYS A 251 -11.47 -23.61 -10.49
N ARG A 252 -12.80 -23.64 -10.43
CA ARG A 252 -13.58 -23.14 -9.28
C ARG A 252 -13.34 -23.99 -8.04
N THR A 253 -13.32 -25.32 -8.18
CA THR A 253 -13.03 -26.24 -7.06
C THR A 253 -11.59 -26.08 -6.59
N ALA A 254 -10.62 -25.96 -7.50
CA ALA A 254 -9.22 -25.70 -7.14
C ALA A 254 -9.04 -24.36 -6.39
N GLN A 255 -9.75 -23.31 -6.81
CA GLN A 255 -9.74 -22.03 -6.11
C GLN A 255 -10.41 -22.12 -4.72
N GLN A 256 -11.51 -22.85 -4.61
CA GLN A 256 -12.19 -23.10 -3.33
C GLN A 256 -11.30 -23.88 -2.37
N GLN A 257 -10.62 -24.93 -2.85
CA GLN A 257 -9.67 -25.71 -2.04
C GLN A 257 -8.49 -24.85 -1.56
N LYS A 258 -7.92 -24.02 -2.45
CA LYS A 258 -6.85 -23.11 -2.06
C LYS A 258 -7.32 -22.11 -0.99
N LYS A 259 -8.50 -21.51 -1.19
CA LYS A 259 -9.07 -20.57 -0.22
C LYS A 259 -9.32 -21.25 1.13
N ALA A 260 -9.91 -22.46 1.13
CA ALA A 260 -10.16 -23.22 2.35
C ALA A 260 -8.85 -23.53 3.10
N LYS A 261 -7.78 -23.91 2.39
CA LYS A 261 -6.46 -24.14 3.00
C LYS A 261 -5.83 -22.87 3.56
N ASP A 262 -5.98 -21.73 2.87
CA ASP A 262 -5.47 -20.45 3.36
C ASP A 262 -6.24 -19.98 4.60
N ASP A 263 -7.57 -20.18 4.63
CA ASP A 263 -8.43 -19.88 5.79
C ASP A 263 -8.11 -20.80 6.98
N GLU A 264 -7.86 -22.09 6.75
CA GLU A 264 -7.42 -23.04 7.78
C GLU A 264 -6.04 -22.68 8.36
N ASN A 265 -5.07 -22.36 7.50
CA ASN A 265 -3.76 -21.89 7.98
C ASN A 265 -3.88 -20.59 8.79
N ARG A 266 -4.81 -19.70 8.42
CA ARG A 266 -5.06 -18.47 9.16
C ARG A 266 -5.69 -18.76 10.53
N SER A 267 -6.67 -19.65 10.61
CA SER A 267 -7.30 -20.03 11.89
C SER A 267 -6.30 -20.74 12.82
N GLN A 268 -5.47 -21.64 12.29
CA GLN A 268 -4.40 -22.30 13.06
C GLN A 268 -3.40 -21.29 13.65
N ARG A 269 -3.01 -20.26 12.88
CA ARG A 269 -2.12 -19.19 13.40
C ARG A 269 -2.78 -18.37 14.52
N LEU A 270 -4.07 -18.09 14.41
CA LEU A 270 -4.81 -17.37 15.46
C LEU A 270 -4.92 -18.20 16.74
N LEU A 271 -5.23 -19.50 16.61
CA LEU A 271 -5.28 -20.41 17.75
C LEU A 271 -3.92 -20.55 18.45
N ALA A 272 -2.84 -20.74 17.67
CA ALA A 272 -1.49 -20.81 18.23
C ALA A 272 -1.09 -19.52 18.97
N ASN A 273 -1.46 -18.34 18.44
CA ASN A 273 -1.21 -17.07 19.13
C ASN A 273 -2.05 -16.93 20.40
N ALA A 274 -3.33 -17.33 20.38
CA ALA A 274 -4.20 -17.30 21.55
C ALA A 274 -3.69 -18.22 22.67
N GLU A 275 -3.13 -19.39 22.31
CA GLU A 275 -2.49 -20.30 23.26
C GLU A 275 -1.24 -19.69 23.91
N VAL A 276 -0.41 -18.97 23.14
CA VAL A 276 0.74 -18.25 23.71
C VAL A 276 0.29 -17.18 24.71
N ILE A 277 -0.75 -16.40 24.38
CA ILE A 277 -1.30 -15.39 25.29
C ILE A 277 -1.83 -16.05 26.57
N LYS A 278 -2.64 -17.11 26.42
CA LYS A 278 -3.18 -17.86 27.56
C LYS A 278 -2.06 -18.37 28.47
N ARG A 279 -1.01 -18.98 27.91
CA ARG A 279 0.16 -19.45 28.67
C ARG A 279 0.88 -18.30 29.41
N ARG A 280 1.01 -17.12 28.78
CA ARG A 280 1.58 -15.92 29.42
C ARG A 280 0.73 -15.43 30.59
N THR A 281 -0.60 -15.47 30.45
CA THR A 281 -1.52 -15.08 31.52
C THR A 281 -1.52 -16.08 32.68
N GLU A 282 -1.47 -17.39 32.41
CA GLU A 282 -1.51 -18.43 33.45
C GLU A 282 -0.22 -18.51 34.28
N LEU A 283 0.94 -18.46 33.63
CA LEU A 283 2.24 -18.51 34.33
C LEU A 283 2.63 -17.16 34.94
N GLY A 284 2.07 -16.06 34.43
CA GLY A 284 2.51 -14.72 34.75
C GLY A 284 3.95 -14.43 34.31
N ARG A 285 4.47 -13.25 34.66
CA ARG A 285 5.85 -12.84 34.36
C ARG A 285 6.88 -13.57 35.24
N GLU A 286 6.48 -14.00 36.42
CA GLU A 286 7.37 -14.64 37.40
C GLU A 286 7.43 -16.17 37.26
N GLY A 287 6.44 -16.80 36.65
CA GLY A 287 6.37 -18.26 36.53
C GLY A 287 7.11 -18.85 35.33
N MET A 288 7.71 -18.04 34.46
CA MET A 288 8.47 -18.55 33.31
C MET A 288 9.94 -18.80 33.66
N GLU A 289 10.39 -20.03 33.48
CA GLU A 289 11.79 -20.42 33.58
C GLU A 289 12.38 -20.58 32.16
N PHE A 290 13.54 -19.97 31.93
CA PHE A 290 14.22 -20.02 30.64
C PHE A 290 15.55 -20.76 30.77
N ALA A 291 15.77 -21.74 29.89
CA ALA A 291 16.98 -22.55 29.89
C ALA A 291 17.67 -22.56 28.53
N GLY A 292 19.00 -22.64 28.55
CA GLY A 292 19.83 -22.73 27.35
C GLY A 292 20.45 -21.38 26.94
N ASN A 293 21.39 -21.43 26.01
CA ASN A 293 22.11 -20.22 25.59
C ASN A 293 21.16 -19.25 24.86
N ILE A 294 21.14 -17.98 25.31
CA ILE A 294 20.31 -16.91 24.71
C ILE A 294 20.47 -16.84 23.17
N LYS A 295 21.69 -17.02 22.67
CA LYS A 295 21.99 -16.98 21.22
C LYS A 295 21.44 -18.17 20.43
N LEU A 296 21.00 -19.24 21.10
CA LEU A 296 20.41 -20.44 20.50
C LEU A 296 18.88 -20.52 20.70
N LEU A 297 18.30 -19.63 21.50
CA LEU A 297 16.85 -19.57 21.68
C LEU A 297 16.14 -19.26 20.34
N LYS A 298 14.97 -19.88 20.16
CA LYS A 298 14.10 -19.63 19.00
C LYS A 298 13.38 -18.29 19.18
N ALA A 299 12.94 -17.68 18.07
CA ALA A 299 12.27 -16.38 18.10
C ALA A 299 11.05 -16.31 19.06
N PRO A 300 10.17 -17.33 19.16
CA PRO A 300 9.07 -17.29 20.13
C PRO A 300 9.57 -17.23 21.59
N GLN A 301 10.59 -18.02 21.94
CA GLN A 301 11.18 -18.03 23.29
C GLN A 301 11.86 -16.70 23.63
N LEU A 302 12.49 -16.05 22.63
CA LEU A 302 13.07 -14.71 22.81
C LEU A 302 11.98 -13.65 23.03
N LYS A 303 10.82 -13.76 22.38
CA LYS A 303 9.69 -12.86 22.65
C LYS A 303 9.10 -13.08 24.03
N ASP A 304 8.98 -14.33 24.47
CA ASP A 304 8.54 -14.65 25.83
C ASP A 304 9.52 -14.11 26.88
N LEU A 305 10.82 -14.22 26.63
CA LEU A 305 11.88 -13.66 27.47
C LEU A 305 11.87 -12.12 27.47
N ALA A 306 11.64 -11.49 26.31
CA ALA A 306 11.47 -10.04 26.23
C ALA A 306 10.24 -9.58 27.02
N TRP A 307 9.11 -10.29 26.88
CA TRP A 307 7.88 -10.01 27.61
C TRP A 307 8.05 -10.15 29.13
N SER A 308 8.77 -11.19 29.60
CA SER A 308 9.02 -11.38 31.04
C SER A 308 9.94 -10.31 31.64
N LEU A 309 10.76 -9.67 30.80
CA LEU A 309 11.66 -8.56 31.16
C LEU A 309 11.04 -7.17 30.90
N GLU A 310 9.79 -7.10 30.46
CA GLU A 310 9.10 -5.84 30.10
C GLU A 310 9.77 -5.05 28.95
N LEU A 311 10.44 -5.77 28.06
CA LEU A 311 11.06 -5.23 26.86
C LEU A 311 10.09 -5.30 25.68
N ASP A 312 10.30 -4.42 24.69
CA ASP A 312 9.59 -4.49 23.42
C ASP A 312 9.81 -5.86 22.74
N GLU A 313 8.73 -6.47 22.25
CA GLU A 313 8.74 -7.78 21.59
C GLU A 313 8.94 -7.69 20.07
N ASN A 314 8.93 -6.48 19.53
CA ASN A 314 9.06 -6.22 18.10
C ASN A 314 10.54 -6.19 17.68
N GLY A 315 10.83 -6.77 16.51
CA GLY A 315 12.15 -6.77 15.91
C GLY A 315 12.53 -8.11 15.26
N THR A 316 13.69 -8.13 14.62
CA THR A 316 14.33 -9.38 14.20
C THR A 316 14.89 -10.11 15.42
N ARG A 317 15.25 -11.37 15.23
CA ARG A 317 15.82 -12.21 16.28
C ARG A 317 17.09 -11.58 16.90
N GLU A 318 17.93 -10.99 16.06
CA GLU A 318 19.20 -10.37 16.44
C GLU A 318 18.95 -9.13 17.32
N VAL A 319 17.98 -8.30 16.94
CA VAL A 319 17.58 -7.11 17.72
C VAL A 319 17.06 -7.50 19.10
N LEU A 320 16.25 -8.57 19.19
CA LEU A 320 15.79 -9.08 20.48
C LEU A 320 16.94 -9.58 21.35
N ILE A 321 17.89 -10.33 20.77
CA ILE A 321 19.07 -10.82 21.50
C ILE A 321 19.91 -9.66 22.04
N GLU A 322 20.21 -8.67 21.22
CA GLU A 322 20.99 -7.50 21.61
C GLU A 322 20.29 -6.74 22.75
N ARG A 323 18.99 -6.45 22.59
CA ARG A 323 18.17 -5.75 23.59
C ARG A 323 18.14 -6.49 24.93
N ILE A 324 17.95 -7.81 24.90
CA ILE A 324 17.94 -8.65 26.11
C ILE A 324 19.32 -8.65 26.77
N LEU A 325 20.41 -8.79 26.02
CA LEU A 325 21.76 -8.80 26.56
C LEU A 325 22.15 -7.46 27.19
N THR A 326 21.79 -6.33 26.56
CA THR A 326 21.98 -4.99 27.13
C THR A 326 21.25 -4.85 28.45
N HIS A 327 19.97 -5.28 28.52
CA HIS A 327 19.18 -5.21 29.75
C HIS A 327 19.78 -6.04 30.90
N PHE A 328 20.32 -7.23 30.62
CA PHE A 328 21.05 -8.03 31.62
C PHE A 328 22.42 -7.45 31.98
N GLY A 329 23.04 -6.65 31.10
CA GLY A 329 24.23 -5.89 31.41
C GLY A 329 23.96 -4.79 32.43
N ASP A 330 22.85 -4.07 32.26
CA ASP A 330 22.43 -3.00 33.16
C ASP A 330 21.87 -3.53 34.49
N ASN A 331 21.32 -4.76 34.51
CA ASN A 331 20.68 -5.38 35.67
C ASN A 331 21.34 -6.71 36.06
N GLU A 332 22.56 -6.66 36.59
CA GLU A 332 23.33 -7.88 36.91
C GLU A 332 22.67 -8.80 37.95
N SER A 333 21.85 -8.25 38.84
CA SER A 333 21.11 -9.03 39.84
C SER A 333 20.16 -10.06 39.20
N LEU A 334 19.63 -9.77 38.01
CA LEU A 334 18.75 -10.68 37.26
C LEU A 334 19.49 -11.93 36.77
N LYS A 335 20.83 -11.91 36.67
CA LYS A 335 21.60 -13.10 36.29
C LYS A 335 21.59 -14.19 37.37
N VAL A 336 21.35 -13.79 38.63
CA VAL A 336 21.29 -14.69 39.80
C VAL A 336 19.87 -15.21 40.04
N ASP A 337 18.86 -14.56 39.45
CA ASP A 337 17.46 -14.98 39.57
C ASP A 337 17.28 -16.42 39.01
N LYS A 338 16.56 -17.25 39.78
CA LYS A 338 16.26 -18.65 39.44
C LYS A 338 15.64 -18.78 38.04
N ARG A 339 14.88 -17.78 37.59
CA ARG A 339 14.23 -17.76 36.27
C ARG A 339 15.20 -17.70 35.10
N TYR A 340 16.35 -17.06 35.30
CA TYR A 340 17.30 -16.72 34.24
C TYR A 340 18.68 -17.38 34.43
N VAL A 341 18.96 -17.98 35.59
CA VAL A 341 20.27 -18.57 35.90
C VAL A 341 20.70 -19.65 34.90
N GLU A 342 19.74 -20.42 34.35
CA GLU A 342 20.02 -21.45 33.34
C GLU A 342 20.40 -20.88 31.97
N LEU A 343 20.14 -19.59 31.69
CA LEU A 343 20.57 -18.93 30.46
C LEU A 343 22.08 -18.69 30.42
N TRP A 344 22.69 -18.56 31.61
CA TRP A 344 24.10 -18.20 31.80
C TRP A 344 24.99 -19.38 32.14
N ARG A 345 24.42 -20.59 32.27
CA ARG A 345 25.23 -21.80 32.37
C ARG A 345 25.92 -22.03 31.04
N ASP A 346 27.18 -21.61 30.95
CA ASP A 346 28.06 -21.95 29.85
C ASP A 346 27.95 -23.45 29.60
N GLY A 347 27.62 -23.81 28.35
CA GLY A 347 27.11 -25.12 27.90
C GLY A 347 28.03 -26.33 28.12
N ARG A 348 28.93 -26.30 29.10
CA ARG A 348 29.63 -27.46 29.65
C ARG A 348 28.72 -28.31 30.54
N ARG A 349 27.47 -28.55 30.15
CA ARG A 349 26.93 -29.89 30.40
C ARG A 349 27.72 -30.83 29.48
N ARG A 350 28.93 -31.19 29.93
CA ARG A 350 29.57 -32.43 29.48
C ARG A 350 28.46 -33.46 29.55
N ARG A 351 28.11 -34.05 28.40
CA ARG A 351 27.35 -35.30 28.37
C ARG A 351 28.15 -36.23 29.29
N ALA A 352 27.73 -36.33 30.55
CA ALA A 352 28.12 -37.46 31.37
C ALA A 352 27.60 -38.64 30.56
N ALA A 353 28.54 -39.43 30.03
CA ALA A 353 28.23 -40.64 29.31
C ALA A 353 27.16 -41.38 30.11
N ALA A 354 26.02 -41.63 29.47
CA ALA A 354 24.94 -42.38 30.06
C ALA A 354 25.50 -43.70 30.59
N VAL A 355 25.53 -43.83 31.90
CA VAL A 355 25.49 -45.14 32.55
C VAL A 355 24.14 -45.70 32.16
N THR A 356 24.18 -46.68 31.26
CA THR A 356 23.08 -47.56 30.93
C THR A 356 22.58 -48.21 32.22
N ASN A 357 21.42 -47.78 32.70
CA ASN A 357 20.56 -48.65 33.46
C ASN A 357 19.36 -48.93 32.55
N ASP A 358 19.46 -50.06 31.85
CA ASP A 358 18.31 -50.87 31.47
C ASP A 358 17.52 -51.17 32.76
N ASP A 359 16.23 -50.84 32.78
CA ASP A 359 15.14 -51.78 33.09
C ASP A 359 13.84 -51.03 33.40
N VAL A 360 12.73 -51.65 32.96
CA VAL A 360 11.33 -51.42 33.33
C VAL A 360 10.61 -50.27 32.60
N GLU A 361 9.43 -50.38 32.00
CA GLU A 361 8.54 -51.47 31.57
C GLU A 361 7.40 -50.78 30.78
N GLN A 362 6.78 -51.54 29.88
CA GLN A 362 5.81 -51.14 28.87
C GLN A 362 4.51 -50.54 29.42
N GLN A 363 3.92 -49.56 28.71
CA GLN A 363 2.48 -49.61 28.43
C GLN A 363 2.07 -48.79 27.19
N ALA A 364 1.22 -49.42 26.39
CA ALA A 364 0.93 -49.17 24.98
C ALA A 364 -0.01 -47.98 24.71
N GLN A 365 0.17 -47.37 23.52
CA GLN A 365 -0.84 -46.60 22.79
C GLN A 365 -0.84 -47.11 21.33
N PRO A 366 -2.01 -47.29 20.70
CA PRO A 366 -2.11 -47.97 19.42
C PRO A 366 -1.76 -47.07 18.23
N GLU A 367 -1.20 -47.73 17.23
CA GLU A 367 -0.78 -47.21 15.94
C GLU A 367 -1.96 -46.68 15.11
N ASP A 368 -1.72 -45.57 14.41
CA ASP A 368 -2.51 -45.23 13.22
C ASP A 368 -1.57 -44.97 12.05
N MET A 369 -2.00 -45.49 10.90
CA MET A 369 -1.15 -46.03 9.84
C MET A 369 -0.63 -45.03 8.81
N LEU A 370 0.56 -45.37 8.29
CA LEU A 370 1.07 -45.21 6.92
C LEU A 370 0.72 -43.95 6.11
N THR A 371 1.77 -43.20 5.75
CA THR A 371 2.08 -42.96 4.32
C THR A 371 3.58 -42.92 4.10
N ASP A 372 4.10 -43.96 3.46
CA ASP A 372 5.42 -44.03 2.85
C ASP A 372 5.51 -43.04 1.67
N ILE A 373 6.47 -42.11 1.72
CA ILE A 373 6.95 -41.39 0.55
C ILE A 373 8.44 -41.67 0.42
N GLN A 374 8.77 -42.52 -0.55
CA GLN A 374 10.12 -42.84 -0.99
C GLN A 374 10.86 -41.58 -1.46
N TYR A 375 11.92 -41.21 -0.74
CA TYR A 375 12.90 -40.23 -1.19
C TYR A 375 13.94 -40.91 -2.08
N VAL A 376 13.91 -40.60 -3.38
CA VAL A 376 14.98 -40.97 -4.32
C VAL A 376 16.11 -39.95 -4.18
N ALA A 377 17.27 -40.41 -3.71
CA ALA A 377 18.50 -39.66 -3.66
C ALA A 377 19.07 -39.45 -5.08
N ASN A 378 19.30 -38.20 -5.47
CA ASN A 378 20.14 -37.86 -6.63
C ASN A 378 21.25 -36.91 -6.18
N GLY A 379 22.47 -37.43 -6.20
CA GLY A 379 23.70 -36.67 -6.03
C GLY A 379 24.07 -35.93 -7.31
N SER A 380 24.45 -34.67 -7.16
CA SER A 380 25.30 -33.89 -8.06
C SER A 380 25.81 -32.73 -7.20
N GLY A 381 27.10 -32.49 -6.99
CA GLY A 381 28.19 -32.51 -7.96
C GLY A 381 28.55 -31.06 -8.30
N SER A 382 29.07 -30.31 -7.32
CA SER A 382 29.57 -28.94 -7.51
C SER A 382 30.83 -28.92 -8.39
N PRO A 383 30.97 -27.95 -9.29
CA PRO A 383 32.27 -27.43 -9.67
C PRO A 383 32.44 -25.99 -9.19
N SER A 384 33.46 -25.78 -8.34
CA SER A 384 34.01 -24.48 -8.02
C SER A 384 34.62 -23.84 -9.27
N SER A 385 34.19 -22.63 -9.60
CA SER A 385 34.91 -21.75 -10.54
C SER A 385 35.19 -20.42 -9.85
N GLN A 386 36.46 -20.18 -9.55
CA GLN A 386 36.98 -18.88 -9.14
C GLN A 386 36.95 -17.94 -10.35
N SER A 387 36.10 -16.92 -10.30
CA SER A 387 36.16 -15.79 -11.24
C SER A 387 36.98 -14.66 -10.63
N GLN A 388 38.11 -14.35 -11.26
CA GLN A 388 38.93 -13.18 -10.96
C GLN A 388 38.18 -11.90 -11.36
N LEU A 389 38.23 -10.88 -10.50
CA LEU A 389 37.70 -9.54 -10.76
C LEU A 389 38.63 -8.77 -11.73
N PRO A 390 38.10 -8.01 -12.71
CA PRO A 390 38.92 -7.09 -13.51
C PRO A 390 39.26 -5.80 -12.74
N PRO A 391 40.41 -5.15 -13.05
CA PRO A 391 40.85 -3.92 -12.39
C PRO A 391 40.00 -2.70 -12.78
N PRO A 392 39.94 -1.66 -11.93
CA PRO A 392 39.16 -0.45 -12.19
C PRO A 392 39.76 0.41 -13.32
N PRO A 393 38.92 1.14 -14.07
CA PRO A 393 39.38 2.06 -15.11
C PRO A 393 40.07 3.31 -14.50
N PRO A 394 41.02 3.93 -15.22
CA PRO A 394 41.73 5.11 -14.76
C PRO A 394 40.82 6.35 -14.71
N PRO A 395 41.09 7.30 -13.79
CA PRO A 395 40.45 8.60 -13.78
C PRO A 395 41.02 9.46 -14.92
N ASP A 396 40.21 10.40 -15.41
CA ASP A 396 40.54 11.46 -16.39
C ASP A 396 40.08 11.21 -17.84
N ALA A 397 38.78 11.40 -18.06
CA ALA A 397 38.27 11.90 -19.33
C ALA A 397 37.32 13.09 -19.05
N PRO A 398 37.67 14.33 -19.45
CA PRO A 398 36.78 15.48 -19.28
C PRO A 398 35.57 15.36 -20.22
N TYR A 399 34.38 15.41 -19.60
CA TYR A 399 33.10 15.41 -20.30
C TYR A 399 32.90 16.78 -20.98
N VAL A 400 33.05 16.84 -22.30
CA VAL A 400 32.81 18.04 -23.10
C VAL A 400 31.31 18.16 -23.37
N PHE A 401 30.68 19.19 -22.80
CA PHE A 401 29.33 19.61 -23.19
C PHE A 401 29.37 20.28 -24.57
N PRO A 402 28.43 19.99 -25.48
CA PRO A 402 28.27 20.78 -26.68
C PRO A 402 27.61 22.13 -26.34
N ASP A 403 28.43 23.18 -26.34
CA ASP A 403 27.98 24.57 -26.44
C ASP A 403 27.32 24.78 -27.80
N THR A 404 25.99 24.75 -27.85
CA THR A 404 25.13 25.65 -28.63
C THR A 404 23.69 25.17 -28.52
N TRP A 405 22.97 25.60 -27.48
CA TRP A 405 21.51 25.64 -27.51
C TRP A 405 21.08 27.11 -27.53
N THR A 406 20.78 27.61 -28.73
CA THR A 406 20.18 28.93 -28.93
C THR A 406 18.66 28.81 -28.80
N PRO A 407 18.00 29.49 -27.85
CA PRO A 407 16.54 29.50 -27.76
C PRO A 407 15.93 30.23 -28.96
N PRO A 408 14.73 29.82 -29.43
CA PRO A 408 14.02 30.51 -30.49
C PRO A 408 13.52 31.90 -30.02
N PRO A 409 13.47 32.90 -30.93
CA PRO A 409 13.06 34.25 -30.59
C PRO A 409 11.56 34.31 -30.28
N THR A 410 11.22 34.62 -29.04
CA THR A 410 9.86 34.98 -28.62
C THR A 410 9.57 36.42 -29.01
N HIS A 411 9.03 36.62 -30.21
CA HIS A 411 8.31 37.86 -30.56
C HIS A 411 6.87 37.51 -30.94
N LEU A 412 5.97 37.57 -29.95
CA LEU A 412 4.55 37.82 -30.18
C LEU A 412 4.18 39.09 -29.40
N PRO A 413 3.64 40.14 -30.06
CA PRO A 413 3.21 41.34 -29.37
C PRO A 413 1.90 41.08 -28.62
N TYR A 414 1.95 41.09 -27.29
CA TYR A 414 0.77 41.16 -26.44
C TYR A 414 0.24 42.59 -26.45
N ASN A 415 -0.93 42.79 -27.06
CA ASN A 415 -1.72 44.01 -26.95
C ASN A 415 -2.29 44.10 -25.52
N HIS A 416 -1.79 45.05 -24.73
CA HIS A 416 -2.40 45.46 -23.47
C HIS A 416 -3.56 46.41 -23.74
N HIS A 417 -4.80 45.90 -23.68
CA HIS A 417 -5.97 46.73 -23.42
C HIS A 417 -6.27 46.73 -21.91
N PRO A 418 -6.17 47.87 -21.21
CA PRO A 418 -6.60 47.95 -19.82
C PRO A 418 -8.13 48.03 -19.75
N LEU A 419 -8.75 47.06 -19.08
CA LEU A 419 -10.16 47.14 -18.69
C LEU A 419 -10.30 48.11 -17.49
N PRO A 420 -11.32 48.98 -17.48
CA PRO A 420 -11.54 49.93 -16.40
C PRO A 420 -12.08 49.23 -15.14
N PHE A 421 -11.42 49.46 -14.02
CA PHE A 421 -11.94 49.14 -12.68
C PHE A 421 -13.14 50.04 -12.36
N PRO A 422 -14.28 49.50 -11.89
CA PRO A 422 -15.34 50.33 -11.34
C PRO A 422 -14.92 50.84 -9.95
N GLN A 423 -14.84 52.16 -9.85
CA GLN A 423 -14.68 52.89 -8.59
C GLN A 423 -15.92 52.73 -7.70
N SER A 424 -15.64 52.48 -6.41
CA SER A 424 -16.32 53.08 -5.25
C SER A 424 -17.84 52.90 -5.12
N TYR A 425 -18.26 52.14 -4.10
CA TYR A 425 -19.10 52.73 -3.04
C TYR A 425 -18.64 52.21 -1.67
N GLY A 426 -18.20 53.15 -0.84
CA GLY A 426 -17.94 52.93 0.57
C GLY A 426 -19.22 52.96 1.39
N ASN A 427 -19.24 52.13 2.43
CA ASN A 427 -19.78 52.44 3.75
C ASN A 427 -19.38 51.28 4.70
N PRO A 428 -18.49 51.48 5.69
CA PRO A 428 -18.31 50.51 6.75
C PRO A 428 -19.51 50.57 7.71
N PRO A 429 -20.08 49.43 8.14
CA PRO A 429 -21.09 49.42 9.19
C PRO A 429 -20.47 49.79 10.55
N PRO A 430 -21.25 50.38 11.46
CA PRO A 430 -20.76 50.85 12.76
C PRO A 430 -20.33 49.68 13.64
N SER A 431 -19.11 49.76 14.15
CA SER A 431 -18.56 48.85 15.15
C SER A 431 -19.07 49.21 16.53
N ASP A 432 -20.23 48.68 16.90
CA ASP A 432 -20.68 48.67 18.29
C ASP A 432 -21.44 47.37 18.55
N TYR A 433 -21.20 46.78 19.74
CA TYR A 433 -21.82 45.58 20.32
C TYR A 433 -21.34 44.20 19.84
N TYR A 434 -20.42 43.59 20.60
CA TYR A 434 -20.69 42.48 21.53
C TYR A 434 -19.38 42.14 22.28
N SER A 435 -19.08 42.87 23.35
CA SER A 435 -18.10 42.46 24.34
C SER A 435 -18.79 41.49 25.31
N VAL A 436 -18.79 40.20 24.98
CA VAL A 436 -19.22 39.14 25.89
C VAL A 436 -18.05 38.83 26.81
N HIS A 437 -18.03 39.47 27.97
CA HIS A 437 -17.22 39.04 29.11
C HIS A 437 -17.65 37.63 29.54
N HIS A 438 -16.88 36.61 29.15
CA HIS A 438 -16.88 35.35 29.86
C HIS A 438 -15.98 35.49 31.10
N PRO A 439 -16.50 35.30 32.33
CA PRO A 439 -15.65 35.21 33.50
C PRO A 439 -14.89 33.88 33.46
N TYR A 440 -13.58 33.97 33.27
CA TYR A 440 -12.65 32.86 33.42
C TYR A 440 -12.46 32.60 34.92
N ASP A 441 -12.92 31.45 35.42
CA ASP A 441 -12.69 30.98 36.79
C ASP A 441 -11.38 30.17 36.83
N PRO A 442 -10.30 30.66 37.47
CA PRO A 442 -9.01 29.97 37.50
C PRO A 442 -8.95 28.81 38.52
N SER A 443 -10.04 28.46 39.21
CA SER A 443 -10.00 27.48 40.30
C SER A 443 -10.16 26.00 39.88
N LEU A 444 -10.35 25.72 38.60
CA LEU A 444 -10.75 24.37 38.12
C LEU A 444 -9.64 23.46 37.59
N PHE A 445 -8.36 23.80 37.79
CA PHE A 445 -7.25 22.86 37.54
C PHE A 445 -6.31 22.76 38.74
N ARG A 446 -6.77 21.98 39.72
CA ARG A 446 -5.91 21.18 40.60
C ARG A 446 -6.47 19.76 40.63
N PHE A 447 -5.84 18.86 39.88
CA PHE A 447 -5.59 17.47 40.27
C PHE A 447 -4.32 17.01 39.59
#